data_AF-A0A2V5YZZ0-F1
#
_entry.id   AF-A0A2V5YZZ0-F1
#
_cell.length_a   1.000
_cell.length_b   1.000
_cell.length_c   1.000
_cell.angle_alpha   90.00
_cell.angle_beta   90.00
_cell.angle_gamma   90.00
#
_symmetry.space_group_name_H-M   'P 1'
#
loop_
_entity.id
_entity.type
_entity.pdbx_description
1 polymer ?
#
loop_
_entity_poly.entity_id
_entity_poly.type
_entity_poly.pdbx_seq_one_letter_code
_entity_poly.pdbx_strand_id
1 'polypeptide(L)'
;MSSKPKSRETELNFEGAMDRLEKIVEQMESGKLPLEDLIVRYEEGMNLVKVCQERLAKAEQKIEIIARNSAGKAIVKDFEPTPEPAAPTEGVNESESTNDEIKLF
;
A
#
# COMPACT_ATOMS: atom_id res chain seq x y z
N MET A 1 33.01 1.89 -29.02
CA MET A 1 32.29 0.67 -28.58
C MET A 1 31.38 1.07 -27.43
N SER A 2 30.07 1.06 -27.67
CA SER A 2 29.06 1.58 -26.74
C SER A 2 28.57 0.48 -25.80
N SER A 3 29.15 0.39 -24.60
CA SER A 3 28.59 -0.43 -23.52
C SER A 3 27.85 0.49 -22.55
N LYS A 4 26.57 0.76 -22.83
CA LYS A 4 25.70 1.49 -21.91
C LYS A 4 25.35 0.54 -20.74
N PRO A 5 25.60 0.90 -19.47
CA PRO A 5 25.35 0.02 -18.34
C PRO A 5 23.84 -0.21 -18.22
N LYS A 6 23.44 -1.48 -18.25
CA LYS A 6 22.06 -1.94 -18.04
C LYS A 6 21.69 -1.56 -16.60
N SER A 7 20.75 -0.64 -16.46
CA SER A 7 20.17 -0.15 -15.20
C SER A 7 19.90 -1.29 -14.23
N ARG A 8 20.76 -1.43 -13.21
CA ARG A 8 20.69 -2.48 -12.17
C ARG A 8 19.75 -2.14 -11.00
N GLU A 9 18.90 -1.14 -11.17
CA GLU A 9 17.88 -0.75 -10.18
C GLU A 9 16.61 -0.44 -10.94
N THR A 10 16.04 -1.47 -11.55
CA THR A 10 14.65 -1.40 -12.00
C THR A 10 13.85 -2.04 -10.89
N GLU A 11 12.99 -1.26 -10.24
CA GLU A 11 11.95 -1.81 -9.37
C GLU A 11 11.41 -3.08 -10.04
N LEU A 12 11.56 -4.24 -9.39
CA LEU A 12 11.07 -5.48 -9.95
C LEU A 12 9.56 -5.30 -10.22
N ASN A 13 9.20 -5.44 -11.50
CA ASN A 13 7.81 -5.54 -11.90
C ASN A 13 7.26 -6.91 -11.44
N PHE A 14 5.94 -7.08 -11.44
CA PHE A 14 5.33 -8.31 -10.94
C PHE A 14 5.91 -9.57 -11.59
N GLU A 15 6.01 -9.59 -12.92
CA GLU A 15 6.55 -10.72 -13.68
C GLU A 15 8.00 -11.03 -13.31
N GLY A 16 8.85 -10.01 -13.16
CA GLY A 16 10.25 -10.19 -12.77
C GLY A 16 10.41 -10.67 -11.34
N ALA A 17 9.54 -10.21 -10.43
CA ALA A 17 9.52 -10.70 -9.06
C ALA A 17 9.07 -12.17 -8.99
N MET A 18 8.09 -12.56 -9.82
CA MET A 18 7.60 -13.94 -9.90
C MET A 18 8.65 -14.89 -10.48
N ASP A 19 9.26 -14.55 -11.63
CA ASP A 19 10.33 -15.36 -12.25
C ASP A 19 11.53 -15.54 -11.28
N ARG A 20 11.85 -14.51 -10.49
CA ARG A 20 12.89 -14.63 -9.47
C ARG A 20 12.47 -15.56 -8.33
N LEU A 21 11.23 -15.46 -7.86
CA LEU A 21 10.69 -16.31 -6.80
C LEU A 21 10.69 -17.79 -7.22
N GLU A 22 10.27 -18.09 -8.44
CA GLU A 22 10.28 -19.46 -9.00
C GLU A 22 11.70 -20.05 -9.00
N LYS A 23 12.70 -19.28 -9.43
CA LYS A 23 14.11 -19.71 -9.41
C LYS A 23 14.63 -19.96 -8.01
N ILE A 24 14.19 -19.15 -7.03
CA ILE A 24 14.57 -19.36 -5.63
C ILE A 24 13.97 -20.66 -5.10
N VAL A 25 12.69 -20.91 -5.38
CA VAL A 25 12.02 -22.16 -5.00
C VAL A 25 12.72 -23.37 -5.62
N GLU A 26 12.99 -23.33 -6.93
CA GLU A 26 13.72 -24.41 -7.61
C GLU A 26 15.09 -24.68 -6.99
N GLN A 27 15.82 -23.62 -6.61
CA GLN A 27 17.10 -23.73 -5.92
C GLN A 27 16.94 -24.38 -4.54
N MET A 28 15.95 -23.96 -3.74
CA MET A 28 15.69 -24.52 -2.41
C MET A 28 15.24 -25.99 -2.48
N GLU A 29 14.41 -26.34 -3.46
CA GLU A 29 13.92 -27.71 -3.68
C GLU A 29 15.01 -28.67 -4.17
N SER A 30 16.07 -28.15 -4.81
CA SER A 30 17.20 -28.96 -5.25
C SER A 30 17.94 -29.66 -4.10
N GLY A 31 17.80 -29.16 -2.87
CA GLY A 31 18.43 -29.72 -1.66
C GLY A 31 19.96 -29.61 -1.62
N LYS A 32 20.57 -28.87 -2.54
CA LYS A 32 22.04 -28.74 -2.68
C LYS A 32 22.60 -27.49 -2.00
N LEU A 33 21.76 -26.64 -1.42
CA LEU A 33 22.18 -25.40 -0.79
C LEU A 33 22.62 -25.64 0.66
N PRO A 34 23.77 -25.07 1.08
CA PRO A 34 24.12 -24.94 2.49
C PRO A 34 23.02 -24.22 3.29
N LEU A 35 22.99 -24.44 4.61
CA LEU A 35 21.99 -23.86 5.49
C LEU A 35 22.00 -22.32 5.45
N GLU A 36 23.18 -21.71 5.47
CA GLU A 36 23.34 -20.26 5.39
C GLU A 36 22.74 -19.70 4.10
N ASP A 37 22.97 -20.38 2.97
CA ASP A 37 22.40 -19.97 1.68
C ASP A 37 20.87 -20.14 1.66
N LEU A 38 20.34 -21.21 2.27
CA LEU A 38 18.89 -21.41 2.38
C LEU A 38 18.21 -20.26 3.13
N ILE A 39 18.81 -19.76 4.21
CA ILE A 39 18.28 -18.63 4.97
C ILE A 39 18.24 -17.37 4.09
N VAL A 40 19.33 -17.07 3.39
CA VAL A 40 19.41 -15.91 2.49
C VAL A 40 18.36 -16.00 1.37
N ARG A 41 18.19 -17.19 0.77
CA ARG A 41 17.18 -17.42 -0.27
C ARG A 41 15.76 -17.30 0.24
N TYR A 42 15.50 -17.77 1.46
CA TYR A 42 14.20 -17.62 2.10
C TYR A 42 13.86 -16.14 2.33
N GLU A 43 14.79 -15.35 2.87
CA GLU A 43 14.60 -13.90 3.07
C GLU A 43 14.35 -13.17 1.73
N GLU A 44 15.13 -13.50 0.70
CA GLU A 44 14.92 -12.97 -0.65
C GLU A 44 13.52 -13.33 -1.17
N GLY A 45 13.10 -14.59 -1.03
CA GLY A 45 11.77 -15.06 -1.41
C GLY A 45 10.65 -14.30 -0.70
N MET A 46 10.79 -14.05 0.61
CA MET A 46 9.80 -13.28 1.39
C MET A 46 9.67 -11.84 0.92
N ASN A 47 10.79 -11.19 0.60
CA ASN A 47 10.76 -9.85 0.02
C ASN A 47 10.05 -9.83 -1.34
N LEU A 48 10.29 -10.83 -2.19
CA LEU A 48 9.64 -10.93 -3.50
C LEU A 48 8.14 -11.17 -3.38
N VAL A 49 7.71 -12.04 -2.45
CA VAL A 49 6.28 -12.27 -2.17
C VAL A 49 5.59 -10.97 -1.76
N LYS A 50 6.23 -10.19 -0.87
CA LYS A 50 5.70 -8.88 -0.46
C LYS A 50 5.56 -7.92 -1.65
N VAL A 51 6.57 -7.85 -2.51
CA VAL A 51 6.52 -7.03 -3.74
C VAL A 51 5.35 -7.47 -4.63
N CYS A 52 5.17 -8.77 -4.85
CA CYS A 52 4.06 -9.29 -5.66
C CYS A 52 2.70 -8.89 -5.07
N GLN A 53 2.51 -9.06 -3.76
CA GLN A 53 1.28 -8.68 -3.07
C GLN A 53 0.99 -7.17 -3.20
N GLU A 54 1.99 -6.32 -3.00
CA GLU A 54 1.83 -4.87 -3.14
C GLU A 54 1.45 -4.46 -4.58
N ARG A 55 2.03 -5.13 -5.58
CA ARG A 55 1.70 -4.86 -6.99
C ARG A 55 0.27 -5.29 -7.31
N LEU A 56 -0.17 -6.45 -6.81
CA LEU A 56 -1.56 -6.92 -6.98
C LEU A 56 -2.56 -5.99 -6.29
N ALA A 57 -2.30 -5.57 -5.05
CA ALA A 57 -3.16 -4.64 -4.31
C ALA A 57 -3.31 -3.30 -5.05
N LYS A 58 -2.21 -2.75 -5.59
CA LYS A 58 -2.24 -1.51 -6.39
C LYS A 58 -3.05 -1.70 -7.68
N ALA A 59 -2.94 -2.86 -8.34
CA ALA A 59 -3.71 -3.16 -9.54
C ALA A 59 -5.21 -3.27 -9.23
N GLU A 60 -5.57 -3.96 -8.15
CA GLU A 60 -6.96 -4.09 -7.67
C GLU A 60 -7.57 -2.72 -7.36
N GLN A 61 -6.89 -1.88 -6.58
CA GLN A 61 -7.33 -0.51 -6.30
C GLN A 61 -7.57 0.30 -7.58
N LYS A 62 -6.68 0.19 -8.56
CA LYS A 62 -6.82 0.90 -9.84
C LYS A 62 -8.04 0.42 -10.62
N ILE A 63 -8.28 -0.89 -10.67
CA ILE A 63 -9.47 -1.48 -11.31
C ILE A 63 -10.73 -0.98 -10.62
N GLU A 64 -10.75 -0.96 -9.29
CA GLU A 64 -11.88 -0.53 -8.48
C GLU A 64 -12.23 0.96 -8.72
N ILE A 65 -11.23 1.83 -8.80
CA ILE A 65 -11.41 3.25 -9.15
C ILE A 65 -11.98 3.39 -10.56
N ILE A 66 -11.43 2.67 -11.55
CA ILE A 66 -11.93 2.71 -12.93
C ILE A 66 -13.38 2.24 -13.00
N ALA A 67 -13.72 1.15 -12.31
CA ALA A 67 -15.07 0.60 -12.25
C ALA A 67 -16.07 1.59 -11.64
N ARG A 68 -15.71 2.24 -10.51
CA ARG A 68 -16.55 3.28 -9.87
C ARG A 68 -16.75 4.50 -10.76
N ASN A 69 -15.68 4.95 -11.44
CA ASN A 69 -15.73 6.07 -12.37
C ASN A 69 -16.61 5.75 -13.59
N SER A 70 -16.49 4.54 -14.14
CA SER A 70 -17.34 4.08 -15.25
C SER A 70 -18.80 3.91 -14.84
N ALA A 71 -19.08 3.62 -13.57
CA ALA A 71 -20.42 3.53 -13.00
C ALA A 71 -20.99 4.89 -12.57
N GLY A 72 -20.29 6.01 -12.83
CA GLY A 72 -20.77 7.37 -12.56
C GLY A 72 -20.77 7.77 -11.07
N LYS A 73 -20.10 7.01 -10.18
CA LYS A 73 -20.04 7.35 -8.76
C LYS A 73 -18.87 8.30 -8.49
N ALA A 74 -19.19 9.57 -8.23
CA ALA A 74 -18.23 10.65 -8.03
C ALA A 74 -17.20 10.33 -6.93
N ILE A 75 -15.92 10.58 -7.23
CA ILE A 75 -14.83 10.55 -6.25
C ILE A 75 -14.94 11.83 -5.42
N VAL A 76 -15.55 11.76 -4.24
CA VAL A 76 -15.38 12.80 -3.23
C VAL A 76 -14.05 12.52 -2.55
N LYS A 77 -12.99 13.18 -3.03
CA LYS A 77 -11.79 13.36 -2.21
C LYS A 77 -12.14 14.47 -1.25
N ASP A 78 -12.33 14.14 0.03
CA ASP A 78 -12.61 15.13 1.06
C ASP A 78 -11.53 16.20 0.99
N PHE A 79 -11.98 17.42 0.70
CA PHE A 79 -11.15 18.61 0.66
C PHE A 79 -10.84 18.96 2.11
N GLU A 80 -9.61 18.70 2.56
CA GLU A 80 -9.18 19.17 3.87
C GLU A 80 -9.20 20.71 3.85
N PRO A 81 -9.99 21.37 4.73
CA PRO A 81 -10.00 22.81 4.78
C PRO A 81 -8.61 23.27 5.19
N THR A 82 -7.98 24.06 4.33
CA THR A 82 -6.73 24.72 4.65
C THR A 82 -6.97 25.57 5.90
N PRO A 83 -6.18 25.42 6.99
CA PRO A 83 -6.33 26.31 8.13
C PRO A 83 -5.88 27.71 7.71
N GLU A 84 -6.84 28.60 7.50
CA GLU A 84 -6.61 30.02 7.29
C GLU A 84 -6.11 30.63 8.61
N PRO A 85 -5.01 31.41 8.60
CA PRO A 85 -4.39 31.88 9.83
C PRO A 85 -5.23 33.00 10.45
N ALA A 86 -5.77 32.69 11.64
CA ALA A 86 -6.17 33.57 12.75
C ALA A 86 -6.55 35.03 12.46
N ALA A 87 -7.81 35.38 12.72
CA ALA A 87 -8.18 36.66 13.32
C ALA A 87 -9.25 36.44 14.42
N PRO A 88 -9.14 37.12 15.59
CA PRO A 88 -9.91 36.82 16.80
C PRO A 88 -11.24 37.60 16.93
N THR A 89 -11.98 37.27 18.01
CA THR A 89 -13.14 37.98 18.63
C THR A 89 -14.53 37.63 18.06
N GLU A 90 -15.63 37.51 18.81
CA GLU A 90 -16.00 37.50 20.24
C GLU A 90 -17.53 37.21 20.28
N GLY A 91 -18.05 36.46 21.28
CA GLY A 91 -19.46 36.44 21.76
C GLY A 91 -20.59 36.09 20.76
N VAL A 92 -21.63 35.32 21.08
CA VAL A 92 -22.54 35.40 22.23
C VAL A 92 -23.38 34.10 22.33
N ASN A 93 -23.55 33.67 23.58
CA ASN A 93 -24.56 32.83 24.28
C ASN A 93 -25.95 32.66 23.58
N GLU A 94 -26.83 31.66 23.79
CA GLU A 94 -27.21 30.87 24.98
C GLU A 94 -28.32 29.83 24.60
N SER A 95 -28.43 28.72 25.36
CA SER A 95 -29.65 27.93 25.71
C SER A 95 -30.44 27.19 24.57
N GLU A 96 -31.02 26.00 24.70
CA GLU A 96 -31.28 25.00 25.76
C GLU A 96 -31.86 23.73 25.11
N SER A 97 -31.51 22.53 25.60
CA SER A 97 -32.48 21.55 26.13
C SER A 97 -31.85 20.18 26.39
N THR A 98 -31.68 19.90 27.68
CA THR A 98 -31.87 18.61 28.39
C THR A 98 -31.06 17.39 27.94
N ASN A 99 -29.96 17.16 28.66
CA ASN A 99 -29.36 15.83 28.85
C ASN A 99 -30.14 15.09 29.94
N ASP A 100 -30.83 14.01 29.57
CA ASP A 100 -31.29 12.97 30.50
C ASP A 100 -30.19 11.90 30.63
N GLU A 101 -29.26 12.10 31.58
CA GLU A 101 -28.51 11.01 32.20
C GLU A 101 -29.07 10.75 33.59
N ILE A 102 -29.97 9.76 33.74
CA ILE A 102 -30.02 8.95 34.97
C ILE A 102 -30.19 7.48 34.58
N LYS A 103 -29.04 6.82 34.47
CA LYS A 103 -28.91 5.37 34.44
C LYS A 103 -29.30 4.84 35.82
N LEU A 104 -30.51 4.33 35.94
CA LEU A 104 -31.08 3.75 37.15
C LEU A 104 -30.61 2.30 37.30
N PHE A 105 -29.65 2.08 38.22
CA PHE A 105 -29.11 0.79 38.70
C PHE A 105 -28.37 -0.10 37.71
#